data_AF-A0A2C1KBR9-F1
#
_entry.id   AF-A0A2C1KBR9-F1
#
_cell.length_a   1.000
_cell.length_b   1.000
_cell.length_c   1.000
_cell.angle_alpha   90.00
_cell.angle_beta   90.00
_cell.angle_gamma   90.00
#
_symmetry.space_group_name_H-M   'P 1'
#
loop_
_entity.id
_entity.type
_entity.pdbx_description
1 polymer ?
#
loop_
_entity_poly.entity_id
_entity_poly.type
_entity_poly.pdbx_seq_one_letter_code
_entity_poly.pdbx_strand_id
1 'polypeptide(L)' 'MYESYRYGRCNMKKCPLCQNDNQCAISKGQQPKTCWCMTASFPQKLLATTSFEDSCICKKCVNDYEKPLPL' A
#
# COMPACT_ATOMS: atom_id res chain seq x y z
N MET A 1 -27.89 3.26 -1.13
CA MET A 1 -26.56 3.48 -1.73
C MET A 1 -25.74 4.29 -0.72
N TYR A 2 -24.95 3.60 0.10
CA TYR A 2 -24.27 4.14 1.28
C TYR A 2 -23.01 4.91 0.85
N GLU A 3 -23.16 6.17 0.49
CA GLU A 3 -22.05 7.10 0.18
C GLU A 3 -22.13 8.33 1.08
N SER A 4 -21.69 8.24 2.34
CA SER A 4 -21.71 9.42 3.22
C SER A 4 -20.93 9.26 4.53
N TYR A 5 -19.65 8.88 4.51
CA TYR A 5 -18.73 9.32 5.58
C TYR A 5 -17.35 9.70 5.01
N ARG A 6 -17.12 11.01 5.06
CA ARG A 6 -15.86 11.70 4.77
C ARG A 6 -14.79 11.30 5.79
N TYR A 7 -13.87 10.43 5.38
CA TYR A 7 -12.46 10.52 5.76
C TYR A 7 -11.68 10.62 4.45
N GLY A 8 -10.64 11.46 4.41
CA GLY A 8 -9.93 11.85 3.19
C GLY A 8 -9.51 10.67 2.32
N ARG A 9 -9.42 10.92 1.00
CA ARG A 9 -9.22 9.97 -0.11
C ARG A 9 -8.05 8.98 0.07
N CYS A 10 -8.14 8.01 0.98
CA CYS A 10 -7.22 6.90 1.06
C CYS A 10 -7.86 5.69 0.37
N ASN A 11 -7.55 5.50 -0.91
CA ASN A 11 -8.06 4.35 -1.64
C ASN A 11 -7.33 3.10 -1.15
N MET A 12 -7.96 2.36 -0.23
CA MET A 12 -7.40 1.16 0.37
C MET A 12 -7.04 0.06 -0.65
N LYS A 13 -7.54 0.14 -1.91
CA LYS A 13 -7.23 -0.79 -3.00
C LYS A 13 -6.06 -0.35 -3.87
N LYS A 14 -5.58 0.89 -3.72
CA LYS A 14 -4.55 1.47 -4.60
C LYS A 14 -3.28 1.78 -3.82
N CYS A 15 -2.15 1.53 -4.47
CA CYS A 15 -0.86 1.88 -3.94
C CYS A 15 -0.69 3.41 -4.01
N PRO A 16 -0.29 4.08 -2.91
CA PRO A 16 -0.13 5.54 -2.91
C PRO A 16 0.98 6.01 -3.86
N LEU A 17 1.96 5.15 -4.16
CA LEU A 17 3.12 5.49 -4.99
C LEU A 17 2.85 5.38 -6.49
N CYS A 18 2.11 4.35 -6.93
CA CYS A 18 1.92 4.08 -8.36
C CYS A 18 0.46 4.03 -8.81
N GLN A 19 -0.50 4.21 -7.90
CA GLN A 19 -1.95 4.20 -8.16
C GLN A 19 -2.50 2.90 -8.78
N ASN A 20 -1.68 1.84 -8.83
CA ASN A 20 -2.09 0.49 -9.22
C ASN A 20 -2.66 -0.29 -8.02
N ASP A 21 -3.24 -1.46 -8.28
CA ASP A 21 -3.74 -2.35 -7.22
C ASP A 21 -2.63 -2.69 -6.21
N ASN A 22 -2.88 -2.48 -4.92
CA ASN A 22 -1.94 -2.77 -3.84
C ASN A 22 -2.06 -4.19 -3.26
N GLN A 23 -3.05 -4.94 -3.73
CA GLN A 23 -3.42 -6.28 -3.28
C GLN A 23 -3.81 -6.37 -1.80
N CYS A 24 -4.38 -5.30 -1.24
CA CYS A 24 -4.85 -5.28 0.15
C CYS A 24 -5.92 -6.34 0.40
N ALA A 25 -5.63 -7.30 1.29
CA ALA A 25 -6.56 -8.38 1.65
C ALA A 25 -7.84 -7.85 2.34
N ILE A 26 -7.70 -6.84 3.21
CA ILE A 26 -8.84 -6.22 3.92
C ILE A 26 -9.83 -5.63 2.92
N SER A 27 -9.34 -4.95 1.87
CA SER A 27 -10.17 -4.37 0.81
C SER A 27 -10.96 -5.40 -0.01
N LYS A 28 -10.57 -6.68 0.09
CA LYS A 28 -11.21 -7.85 -0.53
C LYS A 28 -12.06 -8.66 0.46
N GLY A 29 -12.24 -8.18 1.69
CA GLY A 29 -12.97 -8.88 2.75
C GLY A 29 -12.22 -10.07 3.35
N GLN A 30 -10.90 -10.14 3.17
CA GLN A 30 -10.05 -11.21 3.69
C GLN A 30 -9.35 -10.77 4.98
N GLN A 31 -8.84 -11.74 5.75
CA GLN A 31 -8.17 -11.47 7.02
C GLN A 31 -6.86 -10.67 6.80
N PRO A 32 -6.52 -9.69 7.65
CA PRO A 32 -5.30 -8.90 7.50
C PRO A 32 -4.04 -9.75 7.34
N LYS A 33 -3.94 -10.86 8.09
CA LYS A 33 -2.82 -11.82 8.05
C LYS A 33 -2.56 -12.46 6.68
N THR A 34 -3.53 -12.42 5.76
CA THR A 34 -3.37 -12.92 4.39
C THR A 34 -2.87 -11.84 3.43
N CYS A 35 -2.74 -10.60 3.88
CA CYS A 35 -2.15 -9.52 3.09
C CYS A 35 -0.64 -9.70 3.01
N TRP A 36 -0.08 -9.62 1.80
CA TRP A 36 1.35 -9.79 1.57
C TRP A 36 2.20 -8.78 2.37
N CYS A 37 1.67 -7.59 2.67
CA CYS A 37 2.39 -6.56 3.42
C CYS A 37 2.59 -6.89 4.89
N MET A 38 1.79 -7.81 5.48
CA MET A 38 1.90 -8.17 6.90
C MET A 38 3.16 -8.97 7.22
N THR A 39 3.76 -9.62 6.21
CA THR A 39 4.98 -10.43 6.35
C THR A 39 6.16 -9.83 5.60
N ALA A 40 5.98 -8.69 4.92
CA ALA A 40 7.02 -8.03 4.18
C ALA A 40 7.81 -7.05 5.06
N SER A 41 9.10 -6.92 4.79
CA SER A 41 9.92 -5.85 5.33
C SER A 41 9.82 -4.62 4.43
N PHE A 42 9.69 -3.43 5.04
CA PHE A 42 9.64 -2.17 4.32
C PHE A 42 10.88 -1.33 4.66
N PRO A 43 11.58 -0.78 3.67
CA PRO A 43 12.63 0.19 3.91
C PRO A 43 12.07 1.39 4.69
N GLN A 44 12.69 1.76 5.81
CA GLN A 44 12.21 2.88 6.63
C GLN A 44 12.12 4.19 5.84
N LYS A 45 13.05 4.41 4.92
CA LYS A 45 13.03 5.57 4.02
C LYS A 45 11.83 5.56 3.07
N LEU A 46 11.38 4.39 2.62
CA LEU A 46 10.18 4.26 1.80
C LEU A 46 8.93 4.64 2.61
N LEU A 47 8.81 4.15 3.85
CA LEU A 47 7.70 4.50 4.73
C LEU A 47 7.66 6.01 5.05
N ALA A 48 8.83 6.63 5.22
CA ALA A 48 8.94 8.08 5.44
C ALA A 48 8.47 8.93 4.25
N THR A 49 8.48 8.38 3.03
CA THR A 49 7.97 9.10 1.84
C THR A 49 6.46 9.02 1.68
N THR A 50 5.80 8.10 2.39
CA THR A 50 4.36 7.90 2.29
C THR A 50 3.67 8.52 3.51
N SER A 51 2.93 9.61 3.30
CA SER A 51 2.08 10.24 4.31
C SER A 51 0.69 9.60 4.45
N PHE A 52 0.49 8.41 3.85
CA PHE A 52 -0.79 7.73 3.83
C PHE A 52 -0.79 6.59 4.84
N GLU A 53 -1.13 6.90 6.08
CA GLU A 53 -1.21 5.92 7.18
C GLU A 53 -2.23 4.79 6.89
N ASP A 54 -3.21 5.03 6.02
CA ASP A 54 -4.31 4.09 5.76
C ASP A 54 -4.21 3.31 4.43
N SER A 55 -3.07 3.32 3.73
CA SER A 55 -2.93 2.58 2.45
C SER A 55 -1.72 1.66 2.40
N CYS A 56 -1.93 0.45 1.87
CA CYS A 56 -0.83 -0.46 1.58
C CYS A 56 -0.04 0.03 0.35
N ILE A 57 1.29 0.09 0.48
CA ILE A 57 2.20 0.13 -0.67
C ILE A 57 2.12 -1.23 -1.37
N CYS A 58 2.34 -1.32 -2.70
CA CYS A 58 2.34 -2.59 -3.44
C CYS A 58 3.74 -3.23 -3.49
N LYS A 59 3.78 -4.56 -3.69
CA LYS A 59 5.04 -5.33 -3.72
C LYS A 59 6.01 -4.83 -4.79
N LYS A 60 5.48 -4.41 -5.95
CA LYS A 60 6.27 -3.84 -7.03
C LYS A 60 7.06 -2.60 -6.57
N CYS A 61 6.40 -1.66 -5.89
CA CYS A 61 7.05 -0.43 -5.45
C CYS A 61 8.09 -0.68 -4.37
N VAL A 62 7.87 -1.64 -3.46
CA VAL A 62 8.90 -2.03 -2.49
C VAL A 62 10.12 -2.60 -3.22
N ASN A 63 9.91 -3.56 -4.11
CA ASN A 63 11.00 -4.18 -4.86
C ASN A 63 11.76 -3.17 -5.74
N ASP A 64 11.06 -2.22 -6.36
CA ASP A 64 11.70 -1.20 -7.20
C ASP A 64 12.49 -0.19 -6.37
N TYR A 65 12.08 0.09 -5.13
CA TYR A 65 12.82 0.95 -4.21
C TYR A 65 14.14 0.31 -3.74
N GLU A 66 14.16 -1.01 -3.61
CA GLU A 66 15.35 -1.77 -3.18
C GLU A 66 16.35 -2.03 -4.32
N LYS A 67 15.93 -1.87 -5.58
CA LYS A 67 16.86 -2.00 -6.71
C LYS A 67 17.86 -0.84 -6.69
N PRO A 68 19.16 -1.10 -6.78
CA PRO A 68 20.13 -0.04 -7.06
C PRO A 68 19.78 0.60 -8.40
N LEU A 69 19.90 1.93 -8.48
CA LEU A 69 19.70 2.68 -9.72
C LEU A 69 20.55 2.04 -10.84
N PRO A 70 19.99 1.84 -12.05
CA PRO A 70 20.79 1.38 -13.18
C PRO A 70 21.92 2.39 -13.40
N LEU A 71 23.15 1.86 -13.50
CA LEU A 71 24.37 2.60 -13.83
C LEU A 71 24.22 3.31 -15.18
#